data_AF-A0A6I5HEP4-F1
#
_entry.id   AF-A0A6I5HEP4-F1
#
_cell.length_a   1.000
_cell.length_b   1.000
_cell.length_c   1.000
_cell.angle_alpha   90.00
_cell.angle_beta   90.00
_cell.angle_gamma   90.00
#
_symmetry.space_group_name_H-M   'P 1'
#
loop_
_entity.id
_entity.type
_entity.pdbx_description
1 polymer ?
#
loop_
_entity_poly.entity_id
_entity_poly.type
_entity_poly.pdbx_seq_one_letter_code
_entity_poly.pdbx_strand_id
1 'polypeptide(L)'
;ALLRRALAVWARPGEQVRVSATPGTQTGGPAGPPQLLYAGEVDAARVVILYDGLRITRYAEPKDGTQGAALDFARIDGAAGGGASALVLGRSDGNVRYLIAPWVTKAAQRDLAKPDSAATPLTLADGVTAPLASSAMRPGTCTSWTALQLTDASGTRLATDLGELVPAHLTAGRPGSPREASDAQGLRTWAPFACSLAAERSAGVSSVNAWTYAEQPLPDSSGTGAWVCTRAETWRGAGTLTLAQFGTPGGVAGTAVAKAADVPACGPRDPQVLAGVLWKSAAGRWYLLAAGGADTASIRATGGVTASGQGPLLAVRAKQGARADLQATLTDGRKIGGLR
;
A
#
# COMPACT_ATOMS: atom_id res chain seq x y z
N ALA A 1 31.24 17.27 11.25
CA ALA A 1 31.42 17.65 9.83
C ALA A 1 30.21 17.28 8.97
N LEU A 2 29.70 16.05 9.06
CA LEU A 2 28.56 15.55 8.26
C LEU A 2 27.29 16.43 8.34
N LEU A 3 26.84 16.78 9.56
CA LEU A 3 25.64 17.62 9.74
C LEU A 3 25.75 18.98 9.04
N ARG A 4 26.92 19.63 9.12
CA ARG A 4 27.16 20.91 8.45
C ARG A 4 27.04 20.77 6.92
N ARG A 5 27.54 19.66 6.35
CA ARG A 5 27.39 19.37 4.92
C ARG A 5 25.93 19.13 4.55
N ALA A 6 25.21 18.31 5.32
CA ALA A 6 23.79 18.03 5.08
C ALA A 6 22.96 19.31 5.04
N LEU A 7 23.16 20.23 6.01
CA LEU A 7 22.48 21.51 6.05
C LEU A 7 22.87 22.43 4.90
N ALA A 8 24.15 22.46 4.51
CA ALA A 8 24.60 23.24 3.36
C ALA A 8 23.99 22.74 2.05
N VAL A 9 23.97 21.41 1.85
CA VAL A 9 23.37 20.76 0.67
C VAL A 9 21.86 20.99 0.64
N TRP A 10 21.17 20.91 1.77
CA TRP A 10 19.74 21.24 1.81
C TRP A 10 19.47 22.70 1.44
N ALA A 11 20.25 23.63 1.98
CA ALA A 11 20.08 25.05 1.65
C ALA A 11 20.33 25.33 0.16
N ARG A 12 21.36 24.72 -0.43
CA ARG A 12 21.76 24.89 -1.83
C ARG A 12 22.39 23.60 -2.37
N PRO A 13 21.62 22.71 -2.99
CA PRO A 13 22.17 21.49 -3.58
C PRO A 13 23.12 21.83 -4.73
N GLY A 14 24.32 21.25 -4.73
CA GLY A 14 25.23 21.35 -5.88
C GLY A 14 24.76 20.49 -7.05
N GLU A 15 25.26 20.76 -8.26
CA GLU A 15 24.84 20.07 -9.50
C GLU A 15 25.03 18.54 -9.46
N GLN A 16 25.98 18.06 -8.66
CA GLN A 16 26.26 16.63 -8.51
C GLN A 16 25.39 15.93 -7.46
N VAL A 17 24.53 16.68 -6.75
CA VAL A 17 23.61 16.13 -5.74
C VAL A 17 22.34 15.66 -6.42
N ARG A 18 22.01 14.38 -6.27
CA ARG A 18 20.72 13.86 -6.72
C ARG A 18 19.61 14.33 -5.78
N VAL A 19 18.73 15.17 -6.28
CA VAL A 19 17.55 15.61 -5.52
C VAL A 19 16.34 14.77 -5.89
N SER A 20 15.63 14.24 -4.90
CA SER A 20 14.36 13.55 -5.10
C SER A 20 13.32 14.01 -4.09
N ALA A 21 12.05 13.90 -4.44
CA ALA A 21 10.96 14.33 -3.56
C ALA A 21 9.71 13.48 -3.77
N THR A 22 9.07 13.09 -2.67
CA THR A 22 7.71 12.57 -2.67
C THR A 22 6.80 13.54 -3.45
N PRO A 23 5.88 13.08 -4.32
CA PRO A 23 5.08 13.96 -5.16
C PRO A 23 4.39 15.12 -4.42
N GLY A 24 4.61 16.34 -4.91
CA GLY A 24 4.04 17.57 -4.34
C GLY A 24 4.80 18.13 -3.13
N THR A 25 5.95 17.56 -2.75
CA THR A 25 6.81 18.09 -1.68
C THR A 25 7.69 19.21 -2.23
N GLN A 26 7.76 20.33 -1.52
CA GLN A 26 8.70 21.39 -1.86
C GLN A 26 10.14 20.90 -1.64
N THR A 27 11.10 21.41 -2.43
CA THR A 27 12.53 21.04 -2.36
C THR A 27 13.42 22.22 -1.94
N GLY A 28 12.84 23.38 -1.63
CA GLY A 28 13.58 24.53 -1.11
C GLY A 28 14.19 24.27 0.27
N GLY A 29 15.02 25.21 0.73
CA GLY A 29 15.67 25.17 2.05
C GLY A 29 14.67 25.01 3.22
N PRO A 30 15.16 24.68 4.42
CA PRO A 30 14.31 24.40 5.57
C PRO A 30 13.47 25.63 5.96
N ALA A 31 12.18 25.40 6.29
CA ALA A 31 11.26 26.49 6.66
C ALA A 31 11.56 27.09 8.05
N GLY A 32 12.26 26.34 8.90
CA GLY A 32 12.72 26.75 10.23
C GLY A 32 13.94 25.93 10.66
N PRO A 33 14.45 26.11 11.90
CA PRO A 33 15.57 25.33 12.40
C PRO A 33 15.24 23.83 12.39
N PRO A 34 15.93 23.02 11.56
CA PRO A 34 15.59 21.61 11.44
C PRO A 34 16.04 20.81 12.67
N GLN A 35 15.19 19.89 13.11
CA GLN A 35 15.50 18.93 14.16
C GLN A 35 16.30 17.76 13.57
N LEU A 36 17.38 17.38 14.25
CA LEU A 36 18.16 16.20 13.91
C LEU A 36 17.45 14.96 14.46
N LEU A 37 17.07 14.04 13.57
CA LEU A 37 16.50 12.75 13.96
C LEU A 37 17.54 11.64 13.94
N TYR A 38 18.50 11.69 13.02
CA TYR A 38 19.57 10.70 12.91
C TYR A 38 20.78 11.25 12.17
N ALA A 39 21.99 10.87 12.59
CA ALA A 39 23.22 11.04 11.84
C ALA A 39 24.16 9.87 12.11
N GLY A 40 24.48 9.09 11.09
CA GLY A 40 25.29 7.89 11.27
C GLY A 40 25.64 7.17 9.98
N GLU A 41 26.37 6.07 10.12
CA GLU A 41 26.72 5.21 9.00
C GLU A 41 25.68 4.11 8.81
N VAL A 42 25.25 3.93 7.56
CA VAL A 42 24.25 2.93 7.16
C VAL A 42 24.79 2.25 5.91
N ASP A 43 25.14 0.98 6.04
CA ASP A 43 25.81 0.18 5.00
C ASP A 43 27.07 0.90 4.45
N ALA A 44 27.09 1.31 3.18
CA ALA A 44 28.20 2.03 2.54
C ALA A 44 28.01 3.56 2.48
N ALA A 45 27.02 4.11 3.20
CA ALA A 45 26.70 5.54 3.19
C ALA A 45 26.76 6.17 4.60
N ARG A 46 26.95 7.48 4.63
CA ARG A 46 26.68 8.34 5.78
C ARG A 46 25.34 9.02 5.56
N VAL A 47 24.43 8.89 6.51
CA VAL A 47 23.04 9.35 6.39
C VAL A 47 22.74 10.36 7.47
N VAL A 48 22.02 11.43 7.11
CA VAL A 48 21.43 12.39 8.04
C VAL A 48 19.95 12.50 7.76
N ILE A 49 19.13 12.37 8.80
CA ILE A 49 17.68 12.59 8.75
C ILE A 49 17.34 13.84 9.55
N LEU A 50 16.62 14.75 8.91
CA LEU A 50 16.20 16.02 9.48
C LEU A 50 14.68 16.19 9.34
N TYR A 51 14.09 16.94 10.28
CA TYR A 51 12.68 17.36 10.23
C TYR A 51 12.59 18.88 10.41
N ASP A 52 11.99 19.61 9.46
CA ASP A 52 11.85 21.07 9.53
C ASP A 52 10.51 21.55 10.13
N GLY A 53 9.71 20.64 10.69
CA GLY A 53 8.34 20.93 11.13
C GLY A 53 7.26 20.62 10.09
N LEU A 54 7.63 20.40 8.82
CA LEU A 54 6.69 20.12 7.73
C LEU A 54 7.01 18.83 6.98
N ARG A 55 8.29 18.52 6.78
CA ARG A 55 8.77 17.41 5.94
C ARG A 55 10.03 16.78 6.50
N ILE A 56 10.25 15.52 6.14
CA ILE A 56 11.50 14.82 6.37
C ILE A 56 12.47 15.12 5.23
N THR A 57 13.72 15.37 5.56
CA THR A 57 14.83 15.43 4.60
C THR A 57 15.86 14.39 4.95
N ARG A 58 16.23 13.58 3.97
CA ARG A 58 17.32 12.61 4.06
C ARG A 58 18.47 13.06 3.18
N TYR A 59 19.62 13.31 3.80
CA TYR A 59 20.88 13.46 3.11
C TYR A 59 21.67 12.15 3.20
N ALA A 60 22.22 11.69 2.08
CA ALA A 60 23.10 10.53 2.06
C ALA A 60 24.31 10.78 1.16
N GLU A 61 25.52 10.51 1.66
CA GLU A 61 26.77 10.53 0.89
C GLU A 61 27.49 9.19 1.03
N PRO A 62 28.30 8.74 0.05
CA PRO A 62 29.15 7.57 0.25
C PRO A 62 30.09 7.74 1.45
N LYS A 63 30.57 6.62 2.01
CA LYS A 63 31.63 6.68 3.03
C LYS A 63 32.95 7.19 2.45
N ASP A 64 33.24 6.87 1.20
CA ASP A 64 34.51 7.21 0.55
C ASP A 64 34.34 8.41 -0.39
N GLY A 65 33.99 9.57 0.18
CA GLY A 65 33.83 10.84 -0.53
C GLY A 65 32.39 11.34 -0.59
N THR A 66 32.12 12.33 -1.45
CA THR A 66 30.79 12.98 -1.55
C THR A 66 30.17 12.88 -2.95
N GLN A 67 30.86 12.25 -3.91
CA GLN A 67 30.31 12.03 -5.25
C GLN A 67 29.11 11.08 -5.18
N GLY A 68 28.00 11.42 -5.85
CA GLY A 68 26.77 10.64 -5.76
C GLY A 68 25.95 10.88 -4.49
N ALA A 69 26.20 11.99 -3.79
CA ALA A 69 25.35 12.40 -2.68
C ALA A 69 23.89 12.60 -3.13
N ALA A 70 22.95 12.23 -2.28
CA ALA A 70 21.52 12.35 -2.50
C ALA A 70 20.87 13.21 -1.42
N LEU A 71 19.85 13.95 -1.83
CA LEU A 71 18.98 14.74 -0.98
C LEU A 71 17.52 14.39 -1.31
N ASP A 72 16.89 13.66 -0.41
CA ASP A 72 15.53 13.16 -0.57
C ASP A 72 14.57 13.90 0.35
N PHE A 73 13.40 14.29 -0.16
CA PHE A 73 12.36 14.99 0.59
C PHE A 73 11.11 14.13 0.70
N ALA A 74 10.61 13.94 1.92
CA ALA A 74 9.35 13.25 2.15
C ALA A 74 8.33 14.11 2.88
N ARG A 75 7.13 14.10 2.31
CA ARG A 75 5.93 14.67 2.91
C ARG A 75 5.48 13.80 4.09
N ILE A 76 5.06 14.44 5.18
CA ILE A 76 4.56 13.77 6.39
C ILE A 76 3.38 14.54 6.98
N ASP A 77 2.44 15.00 6.15
CA ASP A 77 1.32 15.87 6.53
C ASP A 77 0.60 15.35 7.81
N GLY A 78 0.94 15.95 8.96
CA GLY A 78 0.38 15.56 10.26
C GLY A 78 0.66 14.11 10.70
N ALA A 79 1.73 13.48 10.20
CA ALA A 79 2.09 12.12 10.57
C ALA A 79 2.21 11.98 12.10
N ALA A 80 1.40 11.12 12.68
CA ALA A 80 1.35 10.87 14.13
C ALA A 80 1.21 9.38 14.41
N GLY A 81 1.57 8.97 15.64
CA GLY A 81 1.47 7.59 16.11
C GLY A 81 2.11 6.60 15.13
N GLY A 82 1.28 5.75 14.53
CA GLY A 82 1.69 4.74 13.55
C GLY A 82 2.39 5.27 12.31
N GLY A 83 1.91 6.38 11.75
CA GLY A 83 2.50 7.01 10.57
C GLY A 83 3.86 7.66 10.83
N ALA A 84 4.25 7.83 12.11
CA ALA A 84 5.52 8.45 12.52
C ALA A 84 6.51 7.44 13.11
N SER A 85 6.26 6.14 12.99
CA SER A 85 7.01 5.11 13.75
C SER A 85 8.28 4.58 13.07
N ALA A 86 8.48 4.86 11.78
CA ALA A 86 9.68 4.44 11.06
C ALA A 86 10.02 5.36 9.89
N LEU A 87 11.32 5.49 9.61
CA LEU A 87 11.86 6.20 8.44
C LEU A 87 12.90 5.35 7.75
N VAL A 88 12.92 5.35 6.42
CA VAL A 88 13.94 4.64 5.64
C VAL A 88 15.27 5.39 5.71
N LEU A 89 16.31 4.70 6.18
CA LEU A 89 17.68 5.23 6.21
C LEU A 89 18.44 4.94 4.93
N GLY A 90 18.15 3.82 4.28
CA GLY A 90 18.86 3.41 3.07
C GLY A 90 18.27 2.16 2.45
N ARG A 91 18.55 2.01 1.17
CA ARG A 91 18.24 0.83 0.37
C ARG A 91 19.50 0.41 -0.38
N SER A 92 19.92 -0.84 -0.22
CA SER A 92 21.19 -1.37 -0.71
C SER A 92 21.04 -2.88 -0.91
N ASP A 93 21.56 -3.41 -2.02
CA ASP A 93 21.59 -4.86 -2.30
C ASP A 93 20.25 -5.58 -2.13
N GLY A 94 19.14 -4.93 -2.51
CA GLY A 94 17.78 -5.46 -2.38
C GLY A 94 17.21 -5.41 -0.95
N ASN A 95 17.91 -4.77 -0.01
CA ASN A 95 17.49 -4.59 1.36
C ASN A 95 17.13 -3.14 1.68
N VAL A 96 16.45 -2.94 2.80
CA VAL A 96 16.10 -1.66 3.41
C VAL A 96 16.44 -1.69 4.89
N ARG A 97 16.90 -0.55 5.41
CA ARG A 97 17.07 -0.29 6.84
C ARG A 97 16.20 0.86 7.28
N TYR A 98 15.60 0.72 8.47
CA TYR A 98 14.75 1.73 9.06
C TYR A 98 15.36 2.31 10.32
N LEU A 99 15.15 3.61 10.52
CA LEU A 99 15.18 4.26 11.82
C LEU A 99 13.81 4.06 12.47
N ILE A 100 13.80 3.48 13.66
CA ILE A 100 12.60 3.20 14.43
C ILE A 100 12.41 4.28 15.49
N ALA A 101 11.17 4.75 15.64
CA ALA A 101 10.84 5.78 16.61
C ALA A 101 11.02 5.28 18.06
N PRO A 102 11.41 6.16 19.00
CA PRO A 102 11.79 5.75 20.36
C PRO A 102 10.64 5.21 21.22
N TRP A 103 9.37 5.44 20.83
CA TRP A 103 8.21 4.87 21.52
C TRP A 103 7.85 3.44 21.08
N VAL A 104 8.49 2.94 20.02
CA VAL A 104 8.29 1.57 19.54
C VAL A 104 9.06 0.61 20.46
N THR A 105 8.35 -0.38 20.99
CA THR A 105 8.91 -1.36 21.93
C THR A 105 9.36 -2.66 21.26
N LYS A 106 8.81 -2.99 20.09
CA LYS A 106 9.20 -4.17 19.31
C LYS A 106 9.16 -3.86 17.81
N ALA A 107 10.16 -4.36 17.08
CA ALA A 107 10.14 -4.42 15.62
C ALA A 107 10.32 -5.87 15.16
N ALA A 108 9.61 -6.26 14.12
CA ALA A 108 9.69 -7.57 13.50
C ALA A 108 9.45 -7.45 11.99
N GLN A 109 9.84 -8.47 11.23
CA GLN A 109 9.46 -8.61 9.84
C GLN A 109 8.46 -9.75 9.66
N ARG A 110 7.58 -9.64 8.67
CA ARG A 110 6.61 -10.67 8.31
C ARG A 110 6.46 -10.75 6.79
N ASP A 111 6.23 -11.95 6.29
CA ASP A 111 5.77 -12.15 4.92
C ASP A 111 4.24 -12.01 4.87
N LEU A 112 3.76 -10.94 4.26
CA LEU A 112 2.34 -10.62 4.15
C LEU A 112 1.59 -11.65 3.30
N ALA A 113 2.28 -12.36 2.39
CA ALA A 113 1.70 -13.43 1.59
C ALA A 113 1.48 -14.73 2.39
N LYS A 114 2.00 -14.82 3.63
CA LYS A 114 1.91 -15.99 4.50
C LYS A 114 1.26 -15.61 5.84
N PRO A 115 -0.08 -15.56 5.90
CA PRO A 115 -0.80 -14.94 7.02
C PRO A 115 -0.54 -15.68 8.34
N ASP A 116 -0.37 -17.01 8.29
CA ASP A 116 -0.15 -17.86 9.46
C ASP A 116 1.32 -17.96 9.89
N SER A 117 2.25 -17.41 9.10
CA SER A 117 3.67 -17.41 9.47
C SER A 117 3.93 -16.44 10.62
N ALA A 118 4.73 -16.87 11.61
CA ALA A 118 5.12 -16.01 12.71
C ALA A 118 5.99 -14.83 12.22
N ALA A 119 5.83 -13.68 12.87
CA ALA A 119 6.74 -12.55 12.65
C ALA A 119 8.13 -12.89 13.21
N THR A 120 9.17 -12.53 12.48
CA THR A 120 10.57 -12.71 12.89
C THR A 120 11.06 -11.42 13.56
N PRO A 121 11.45 -11.44 14.85
CA PRO A 121 11.97 -10.25 15.52
C PRO A 121 13.17 -9.64 14.78
N LEU A 122 13.24 -8.32 14.77
CA LEU A 122 14.37 -7.58 14.22
C LEU A 122 15.22 -7.08 15.38
N THR A 123 16.53 -7.22 15.25
CA THR A 123 17.48 -6.56 16.15
C THR A 123 17.56 -5.08 15.79
N LEU A 124 17.58 -4.23 16.81
CA LEU A 124 17.84 -2.80 16.67
C LEU A 124 19.21 -2.48 17.27
N ALA A 125 19.99 -1.66 16.59
CA ALA A 125 21.19 -1.02 17.11
C ALA A 125 21.00 0.49 17.00
N ASP A 126 20.99 1.19 18.14
CA ASP A 126 20.77 2.65 18.20
C ASP A 126 19.51 3.11 17.44
N GLY A 127 18.43 2.34 17.54
CA GLY A 127 17.16 2.61 16.83
C GLY A 127 17.15 2.18 15.36
N VAL A 128 18.24 1.66 14.81
CA VAL A 128 18.35 1.21 13.42
C VAL A 128 18.11 -0.30 13.32
N THR A 129 17.25 -0.71 12.39
CA THR A 129 17.00 -2.14 12.15
C THR A 129 18.20 -2.85 11.51
N ALA A 130 18.34 -4.15 11.77
CA ALA A 130 19.02 -5.04 10.83
C ALA A 130 18.42 -4.91 9.41
N PRO A 131 19.15 -5.29 8.33
CA PRO A 131 18.62 -5.25 6.98
C PRO A 131 17.37 -6.13 6.82
N LEU A 132 16.38 -5.61 6.11
CA LEU A 132 15.18 -6.34 5.70
C LEU A 132 15.13 -6.40 4.18
N ALA A 133 14.65 -7.50 3.61
CA ALA A 133 14.45 -7.57 2.17
C ALA A 133 13.41 -6.52 1.72
N SER A 134 13.83 -5.58 0.88
CA SER A 134 12.98 -4.49 0.37
C SER A 134 12.04 -5.01 -0.70
N SER A 135 10.74 -5.03 -0.39
CA SER A 135 9.70 -5.37 -1.38
C SER A 135 9.64 -4.35 -2.53
N ALA A 136 10.15 -3.12 -2.36
CA ALA A 136 10.21 -2.12 -3.42
C ALA A 136 11.29 -2.42 -4.47
N MET A 137 12.39 -3.09 -4.09
CA MET A 137 13.54 -3.34 -4.97
C MET A 137 13.52 -4.70 -5.67
N ARG A 138 12.61 -5.62 -5.33
CA ARG A 138 12.63 -6.98 -5.90
C ARG A 138 12.20 -7.00 -7.37
N PRO A 139 13.05 -7.48 -8.30
CA PRO A 139 12.65 -7.81 -9.65
C PRO A 139 11.96 -9.19 -9.70
N GLY A 140 11.19 -9.45 -10.77
CA GLY A 140 10.60 -10.77 -11.05
C GLY A 140 9.19 -10.99 -10.50
N THR A 141 8.75 -12.26 -10.51
CA THR A 141 7.42 -12.66 -10.05
C THR A 141 7.33 -12.61 -8.53
N CYS A 142 6.29 -11.94 -8.02
CA CYS A 142 6.08 -11.79 -6.59
C CYS A 142 5.43 -13.05 -6.00
N THR A 143 6.13 -13.69 -5.07
CA THR A 143 5.65 -14.87 -4.30
C THR A 143 5.69 -14.64 -2.79
N SER A 144 6.24 -13.51 -2.36
CA SER A 144 6.33 -13.07 -0.97
C SER A 144 6.36 -11.55 -0.93
N TRP A 145 5.92 -10.97 0.18
CA TRP A 145 5.95 -9.54 0.39
C TRP A 145 6.35 -9.23 1.83
N THR A 146 7.56 -8.68 2.02
CA THR A 146 8.04 -8.34 3.35
C THR A 146 7.38 -7.05 3.84
N ALA A 147 6.76 -7.13 5.01
CA ALA A 147 6.22 -6.01 5.77
C ALA A 147 6.99 -5.84 7.09
N LEU A 148 7.18 -4.58 7.50
CA LEU A 148 7.70 -4.18 8.79
C LEU A 148 6.55 -4.19 9.81
N GLN A 149 6.69 -4.94 10.88
CA GLN A 149 5.76 -4.98 11.99
C GLN A 149 6.33 -4.18 13.17
N LEU A 150 5.57 -3.21 13.66
CA LEU A 150 5.97 -2.36 14.78
C LEU A 150 4.94 -2.46 15.90
N THR A 151 5.40 -2.53 17.14
CA THR A 151 4.54 -2.56 18.33
C THR A 151 4.89 -1.41 19.26
N ASP A 152 3.89 -0.66 19.70
CA ASP A 152 3.99 0.36 20.74
C ASP A 152 2.82 0.24 21.74
N ALA A 153 2.64 1.25 22.59
CA ALA A 153 1.58 1.27 23.61
C ALA A 153 0.15 1.22 23.04
N SER A 154 -0.06 1.60 21.78
CA SER A 154 -1.37 1.58 21.13
C SER A 154 -1.66 0.27 20.38
N GLY A 155 -0.66 -0.61 20.21
CA GLY A 155 -0.83 -1.92 19.58
C GLY A 155 0.23 -2.23 18.53
N THR A 156 -0.09 -3.21 17.68
CA THR A 156 0.80 -3.67 16.61
C THR A 156 0.27 -3.21 15.26
N ARG A 157 1.15 -2.68 14.41
CA ARG A 157 0.84 -2.21 13.06
C ARG A 157 1.80 -2.78 12.03
N LEU A 158 1.35 -2.83 10.79
CA LEU A 158 2.17 -3.23 9.65
C LEU A 158 2.46 -2.02 8.76
N ALA A 159 3.70 -1.89 8.34
CA ALA A 159 4.12 -0.90 7.36
C ALA A 159 4.87 -1.59 6.22
N THR A 160 4.82 -1.01 5.03
CA THR A 160 5.48 -1.59 3.84
C THR A 160 6.35 -0.59 3.12
N ASP A 161 7.44 -1.10 2.55
CA ASP A 161 8.28 -0.35 1.63
C ASP A 161 7.63 -0.25 0.25
N LEU A 162 7.23 0.97 -0.14
CA LEU A 162 6.74 1.29 -1.49
C LEU A 162 7.70 2.24 -2.23
N GLY A 163 8.94 2.41 -1.77
CA GLY A 163 9.95 3.24 -2.42
C GLY A 163 10.07 4.67 -1.86
N GLU A 164 9.19 5.09 -0.95
CA GLU A 164 9.23 6.41 -0.29
C GLU A 164 10.11 6.40 0.98
N LEU A 165 10.46 7.56 1.54
CA LEU A 165 11.19 7.60 2.82
C LEU A 165 10.35 7.14 4.01
N VAL A 166 9.04 7.35 3.93
CA VAL A 166 8.08 6.95 4.98
C VAL A 166 7.37 5.69 4.48
N PRO A 167 7.48 4.55 5.18
CA PRO A 167 6.80 3.34 4.76
C PRO A 167 5.27 3.49 4.92
N ALA A 168 4.51 2.91 3.99
CA ALA A 168 3.06 3.04 4.00
C ALA A 168 2.43 2.13 5.06
N HIS A 169 1.50 2.67 5.85
CA HIS A 169 0.74 1.90 6.86
C HIS A 169 -0.27 0.99 6.18
N LEU A 170 -0.29 -0.29 6.56
CA LEU A 170 -1.25 -1.27 6.07
C LEU A 170 -2.39 -1.44 7.07
N THR A 171 -3.61 -1.31 6.56
CA THR A 171 -4.85 -1.50 7.31
C THR A 171 -5.79 -2.46 6.60
N ALA A 172 -6.82 -2.93 7.31
CA ALA A 172 -7.87 -3.76 6.73
C ALA A 172 -9.24 -3.41 7.30
N GLY A 173 -10.29 -3.57 6.49
CA GLY A 173 -11.68 -3.37 6.90
C GLY A 173 -12.40 -2.27 6.14
N ARG A 174 -13.62 -1.94 6.61
CA ARG A 174 -14.52 -1.01 5.92
C ARG A 174 -13.89 0.39 5.84
N PRO A 175 -13.97 1.07 4.69
CA PRO A 175 -13.51 2.45 4.58
C PRO A 175 -14.16 3.36 5.62
N GLY A 176 -13.40 4.31 6.17
CA GLY A 176 -13.83 5.17 7.29
C GLY A 176 -13.77 4.53 8.67
N SER A 177 -13.56 3.21 8.77
CA SER A 177 -13.33 2.50 10.02
C SER A 177 -12.30 1.36 9.86
N PRO A 178 -11.12 1.65 9.29
CA PRO A 178 -10.09 0.65 9.10
C PRO A 178 -9.57 0.14 10.46
N ARG A 179 -9.18 -1.13 10.48
CA ARG A 179 -8.46 -1.78 11.59
C ARG A 179 -7.02 -2.06 11.19
N GLU A 180 -6.19 -2.37 12.18
CA GLU A 180 -4.80 -2.75 11.94
C GLU A 180 -4.72 -4.06 11.14
N ALA A 181 -3.90 -4.07 10.07
CA ALA A 181 -3.70 -5.27 9.25
C ALA A 181 -2.92 -6.38 9.97
N SER A 182 -2.42 -6.11 11.18
CA SER A 182 -1.65 -7.05 11.99
C SER A 182 -2.50 -8.14 12.65
N ASP A 183 -3.82 -7.97 12.71
CA ASP A 183 -4.74 -8.97 13.26
C ASP A 183 -4.92 -10.17 12.31
N ALA A 184 -5.42 -11.29 12.83
CA ALA A 184 -5.57 -12.53 12.06
C ALA A 184 -6.54 -12.39 10.87
N GLN A 185 -7.52 -11.48 10.93
CA GLN A 185 -8.44 -11.24 9.82
C GLN A 185 -7.74 -10.40 8.74
N GLY A 186 -7.10 -9.31 9.12
CA GLY A 186 -6.35 -8.40 8.25
C GLY A 186 -5.22 -9.13 7.50
N LEU A 187 -4.47 -9.98 8.19
CA LEU A 187 -3.45 -10.82 7.56
C LEU A 187 -4.04 -11.75 6.49
N ARG A 188 -5.16 -12.43 6.79
CA ARG A 188 -5.84 -13.30 5.82
C ARG A 188 -6.43 -12.52 4.65
N THR A 189 -6.98 -11.32 4.89
CA THR A 189 -7.46 -10.43 3.84
C THR A 189 -6.33 -10.00 2.92
N TRP A 190 -5.17 -9.64 3.47
CA TRP A 190 -4.04 -9.15 2.68
C TRP A 190 -3.30 -10.24 1.90
N ALA A 191 -3.21 -11.47 2.44
CA ALA A 191 -2.32 -12.49 1.91
C ALA A 191 -2.43 -12.76 0.40
N PRO A 192 -3.63 -12.94 -0.19
CA PRO A 192 -3.75 -13.18 -1.63
C PRO A 192 -3.40 -11.95 -2.49
N PHE A 193 -3.42 -10.76 -1.89
CA PHE A 193 -3.26 -9.48 -2.60
C PHE A 193 -1.97 -8.76 -2.22
N ALA A 194 -1.11 -9.36 -1.40
CA ALA A 194 0.13 -8.73 -0.93
C ALA A 194 0.99 -8.22 -2.10
N CYS A 195 1.07 -8.99 -3.18
CA CYS A 195 1.81 -8.62 -4.38
C CYS A 195 1.17 -7.50 -5.21
N SER A 196 -0.12 -7.18 -5.01
CA SER A 196 -0.76 -6.05 -5.69
C SER A 196 -0.20 -4.70 -5.23
N LEU A 197 0.43 -4.65 -4.05
CA LEU A 197 1.13 -3.46 -3.54
C LEU A 197 2.24 -2.96 -4.47
N ALA A 198 2.75 -3.81 -5.37
CA ALA A 198 3.71 -3.37 -6.40
C ALA A 198 3.14 -2.29 -7.35
N ALA A 199 1.81 -2.23 -7.51
CA ALA A 199 1.15 -1.20 -8.33
C ALA A 199 1.20 0.21 -7.72
N GLU A 200 1.54 0.31 -6.43
CA GLU A 200 1.48 1.53 -5.60
C GLU A 200 2.85 2.17 -5.34
N ARG A 201 3.90 1.69 -6.01
CA ARG A 201 5.27 2.15 -5.76
C ARG A 201 5.48 3.61 -6.17
N SER A 202 6.24 4.34 -5.35
CA SER A 202 6.74 5.69 -5.63
C SER A 202 5.66 6.75 -5.90
N ALA A 203 4.49 6.60 -5.28
CA ALA A 203 3.35 7.50 -5.45
C ALA A 203 3.10 8.42 -4.24
N GLY A 204 4.00 8.45 -3.25
CA GLY A 204 3.78 9.20 -2.00
C GLY A 204 2.66 8.65 -1.13
N VAL A 205 2.53 7.32 -1.11
CA VAL A 205 1.51 6.58 -0.35
C VAL A 205 1.77 6.71 1.16
N SER A 206 0.77 7.17 1.89
CA SER A 206 0.78 7.24 3.36
C SER A 206 0.20 5.97 3.99
N SER A 207 -0.83 5.39 3.37
CA SER A 207 -1.47 4.17 3.84
C SER A 207 -2.14 3.39 2.71
N VAL A 208 -2.33 2.10 2.91
CA VAL A 208 -3.13 1.24 2.04
C VAL A 208 -4.10 0.42 2.89
N ASN A 209 -5.39 0.49 2.56
CA ASN A 209 -6.44 -0.30 3.22
C ASN A 209 -6.91 -1.43 2.30
N ALA A 210 -7.07 -2.64 2.83
CA ALA A 210 -7.72 -3.75 2.15
C ALA A 210 -9.11 -4.04 2.73
N TRP A 211 -10.15 -3.96 1.91
CA TRP A 211 -11.53 -4.15 2.33
C TRP A 211 -12.20 -5.28 1.55
N THR A 212 -12.51 -6.40 2.23
CA THR A 212 -13.41 -7.42 1.68
C THR A 212 -14.83 -6.86 1.66
N TYR A 213 -15.33 -6.52 0.46
CA TYR A 213 -16.64 -5.88 0.31
C TYR A 213 -17.75 -6.85 -0.08
N ALA A 214 -17.41 -8.03 -0.60
CA ALA A 214 -18.36 -9.09 -0.91
C ALA A 214 -17.70 -10.48 -0.92
N GLU A 215 -18.50 -11.50 -0.58
CA GLU A 215 -18.19 -12.91 -0.79
C GLU A 215 -19.20 -13.47 -1.79
N GLN A 216 -18.73 -14.21 -2.79
CA GLN A 216 -19.56 -14.67 -3.90
C GLN A 216 -19.51 -16.19 -4.03
N PRO A 217 -20.63 -16.90 -3.80
CA PRO A 217 -20.75 -18.30 -4.18
C PRO A 217 -20.47 -18.47 -5.67
N LEU A 218 -19.55 -19.37 -6.00
CA LEU A 218 -19.15 -19.62 -7.37
C LEU A 218 -20.07 -20.66 -8.00
N PRO A 219 -20.42 -20.49 -9.29
CA PRO A 219 -21.16 -21.50 -10.03
C PRO A 219 -20.51 -22.89 -9.94
N ASP A 220 -21.32 -23.92 -10.16
CA ASP A 220 -20.88 -25.32 -10.22
C ASP A 220 -20.34 -25.84 -8.87
N SER A 221 -20.83 -25.29 -7.75
CA SER A 221 -20.39 -25.62 -6.39
C SER A 221 -18.88 -25.45 -6.17
N SER A 222 -18.27 -24.48 -6.85
CA SER A 222 -16.82 -24.27 -6.85
C SER A 222 -16.30 -23.49 -5.62
N GLY A 223 -17.06 -23.47 -4.51
CA GLY A 223 -16.77 -22.70 -3.29
C GLY A 223 -17.17 -21.23 -3.37
N THR A 224 -16.57 -20.39 -2.52
CA THR A 224 -16.88 -18.95 -2.38
C THR A 224 -15.69 -18.05 -2.70
N GLY A 225 -15.80 -17.26 -3.77
CA GLY A 225 -14.80 -16.24 -4.10
C GLY A 225 -14.90 -15.02 -3.19
N ALA A 226 -13.79 -14.32 -3.02
CA ALA A 226 -13.72 -13.09 -2.23
C ALA A 226 -13.43 -11.89 -3.12
N TRP A 227 -14.19 -10.81 -2.92
CA TRP A 227 -13.97 -9.53 -3.55
C TRP A 227 -13.34 -8.56 -2.56
N VAL A 228 -12.16 -8.06 -2.90
CA VAL A 228 -11.39 -7.14 -2.06
C VAL A 228 -11.13 -5.86 -2.84
N CYS A 229 -11.37 -4.73 -2.19
CA CYS A 229 -10.93 -3.45 -2.68
C CYS A 229 -9.72 -2.98 -1.89
N THR A 230 -8.61 -2.70 -2.57
CA THR A 230 -7.47 -2.03 -1.96
C THR A 230 -7.45 -0.57 -2.38
N ARG A 231 -7.28 0.34 -1.42
CA ARG A 231 -7.16 1.77 -1.67
C ARG A 231 -5.88 2.32 -1.05
N ALA A 232 -5.02 2.91 -1.88
CA ALA A 232 -3.85 3.65 -1.46
C ALA A 232 -4.18 5.13 -1.28
N GLU A 233 -4.02 5.62 -0.05
CA GLU A 233 -4.06 7.04 0.27
C GLU A 233 -2.65 7.62 0.13
N THR A 234 -2.57 8.84 -0.42
CA THR A 234 -1.32 9.60 -0.47
C THR A 234 -1.36 10.72 0.55
N TRP A 235 -0.19 11.24 0.94
CA TRP A 235 -0.10 12.40 1.83
C TRP A 235 -0.89 13.61 1.29
N ARG A 236 -0.83 13.84 -0.03
CA ARG A 236 -1.49 14.97 -0.71
C ARG A 236 -3.00 14.77 -0.95
N GLY A 237 -3.55 13.58 -0.71
CA GLY A 237 -4.93 13.21 -1.04
C GLY A 237 -5.24 12.99 -2.54
N ALA A 238 -4.38 13.44 -3.45
CA ALA A 238 -4.39 13.15 -4.89
C ALA A 238 -3.29 12.14 -5.28
N GLY A 239 -3.41 11.47 -6.43
CA GLY A 239 -2.61 10.30 -6.77
C GLY A 239 -3.06 9.04 -6.02
N THR A 240 -4.30 9.02 -5.53
CA THR A 240 -4.85 7.83 -4.87
C THR A 240 -5.10 6.74 -5.89
N LEU A 241 -4.94 5.48 -5.50
CA LEU A 241 -5.19 4.36 -6.38
C LEU A 241 -6.09 3.33 -5.72
N THR A 242 -7.08 2.89 -6.48
CA THR A 242 -8.07 1.91 -6.06
C THR A 242 -8.00 0.71 -6.99
N LEU A 243 -7.88 -0.48 -6.41
CA LEU A 243 -7.95 -1.75 -7.13
C LEU A 243 -9.13 -2.55 -6.59
N ALA A 244 -10.05 -2.96 -7.46
CA ALA A 244 -10.97 -4.03 -7.13
C ALA A 244 -10.34 -5.35 -7.59
N GLN A 245 -10.33 -6.32 -6.68
CA GLN A 245 -9.59 -7.56 -6.84
C GLN A 245 -10.50 -8.75 -6.49
N PHE A 246 -10.26 -9.88 -7.15
CA PHE A 246 -11.02 -11.10 -6.96
C PHE A 246 -10.10 -12.27 -6.66
N GLY A 247 -10.40 -13.00 -5.58
CA GLY A 247 -9.73 -14.24 -5.19
C GLY A 247 -10.68 -15.43 -5.27
N THR A 248 -10.18 -16.58 -5.71
CA THR A 248 -10.93 -17.84 -5.71
C THR A 248 -10.65 -18.65 -4.44
N PRO A 249 -11.57 -19.54 -4.02
CA PRO A 249 -11.32 -20.49 -2.94
C PRO A 249 -10.01 -21.25 -3.11
N GLY A 250 -9.21 -21.33 -2.04
CA GLY A 250 -7.91 -22.03 -2.06
C GLY A 250 -6.87 -21.43 -2.99
N GLY A 251 -7.17 -20.31 -3.67
CA GLY A 251 -6.22 -19.58 -4.49
C GLY A 251 -5.17 -18.88 -3.63
N VAL A 252 -3.90 -19.04 -3.98
CA VAL A 252 -2.78 -18.39 -3.28
C VAL A 252 -2.60 -16.92 -3.65
N ALA A 253 -3.22 -16.49 -4.75
CA ALA A 253 -3.15 -15.12 -5.23
C ALA A 253 -4.50 -14.67 -5.77
N GLY A 254 -4.86 -13.43 -5.46
CA GLY A 254 -5.98 -12.73 -6.08
C GLY A 254 -5.52 -11.97 -7.33
N THR A 255 -6.49 -11.61 -8.17
CA THR A 255 -6.26 -10.86 -9.41
C THR A 255 -6.92 -9.50 -9.32
N ALA A 256 -6.22 -8.42 -9.68
CA ALA A 256 -6.84 -7.12 -9.91
C ALA A 256 -7.71 -7.17 -11.18
N VAL A 257 -8.99 -6.87 -11.03
CA VAL A 257 -10.00 -6.97 -12.10
C VAL A 257 -10.51 -5.61 -12.54
N ALA A 258 -10.32 -4.58 -11.71
CA ALA A 258 -10.52 -3.19 -12.10
C ALA A 258 -9.55 -2.28 -11.33
N LYS A 259 -9.25 -1.13 -11.93
CA LYS A 259 -8.31 -0.13 -11.41
C LYS A 259 -8.85 1.26 -11.71
N ALA A 260 -8.76 2.17 -10.75
CA ALA A 260 -9.10 3.57 -10.94
C ALA A 260 -8.18 4.46 -10.09
N ALA A 261 -7.74 5.58 -10.64
CA ALA A 261 -6.94 6.57 -9.92
C ALA A 261 -7.79 7.81 -9.62
N ASP A 262 -7.56 8.44 -8.48
CA ASP A 262 -8.21 9.70 -8.07
C ASP A 262 -9.74 9.65 -8.05
N VAL A 263 -10.28 8.50 -7.64
CA VAL A 263 -11.71 8.29 -7.40
C VAL A 263 -12.02 8.15 -5.90
N PRO A 264 -13.24 8.49 -5.45
CA PRO A 264 -13.63 8.37 -4.05
C PRO A 264 -13.96 6.92 -3.64
N ALA A 265 -14.12 6.01 -4.61
CA ALA A 265 -14.47 4.60 -4.40
C ALA A 265 -13.56 3.92 -3.38
N CYS A 266 -14.16 3.04 -2.57
CA CYS A 266 -13.50 2.36 -1.44
C CYS A 266 -12.84 3.31 -0.43
N GLY A 267 -13.19 4.59 -0.47
CA GLY A 267 -12.66 5.61 0.42
C GLY A 267 -13.66 5.92 1.54
N PRO A 268 -13.22 6.64 2.59
CA PRO A 268 -14.10 7.04 3.70
C PRO A 268 -15.26 7.93 3.25
N ARG A 269 -15.10 8.66 2.13
CA ARG A 269 -16.14 9.54 1.57
C ARG A 269 -17.15 8.82 0.67
N ASP A 270 -16.75 7.72 0.04
CA ASP A 270 -17.64 6.89 -0.78
C ASP A 270 -17.24 5.42 -0.65
N PRO A 271 -17.76 4.71 0.38
CA PRO A 271 -17.42 3.31 0.66
C PRO A 271 -18.18 2.38 -0.28
N GLN A 272 -18.21 2.69 -1.57
CA GLN A 272 -18.92 1.94 -2.61
C GLN A 272 -17.95 1.52 -3.71
N VAL A 273 -18.20 0.35 -4.28
CA VAL A 273 -17.42 -0.22 -5.39
C VAL A 273 -18.29 -1.24 -6.13
N LEU A 274 -18.07 -1.34 -7.44
CA LEU A 274 -18.64 -2.36 -8.30
C LEU A 274 -17.54 -2.85 -9.23
N ALA A 275 -17.35 -4.15 -9.31
CA ALA A 275 -16.39 -4.75 -10.24
C ALA A 275 -16.92 -6.08 -10.78
N GLY A 276 -16.33 -6.52 -11.88
CA GLY A 276 -16.64 -7.80 -12.50
C GLY A 276 -15.41 -8.49 -13.08
N VAL A 277 -15.52 -9.79 -13.23
CA VAL A 277 -14.49 -10.65 -13.80
C VAL A 277 -15.14 -11.72 -14.66
N LEU A 278 -14.47 -12.04 -15.77
CA LEU A 278 -14.81 -13.22 -16.55
C LEU A 278 -14.09 -14.42 -15.95
N TRP A 279 -14.85 -15.34 -15.37
CA TRP A 279 -14.32 -16.51 -14.66
C TRP A 279 -14.71 -17.80 -15.39
N LYS A 280 -13.79 -18.77 -15.41
CA LYS A 280 -14.02 -20.09 -16.00
C LYS A 280 -14.15 -21.12 -14.90
N SER A 281 -15.25 -21.86 -14.88
CA SER A 281 -15.44 -22.95 -13.92
C SER A 281 -14.54 -24.14 -14.23
N ALA A 282 -14.39 -25.04 -13.25
CA ALA A 282 -13.69 -26.31 -13.43
C ALA A 282 -14.30 -27.17 -14.55
N ALA A 283 -15.62 -27.07 -14.77
CA ALA A 283 -16.34 -27.71 -15.87
C ALA A 283 -16.12 -27.01 -17.24
N GLY A 284 -15.23 -26.02 -17.31
CA GLY A 284 -14.87 -25.32 -18.54
C GLY A 284 -15.84 -24.22 -18.98
N ARG A 285 -16.80 -23.84 -18.12
CA ARG A 285 -17.92 -22.95 -18.48
C ARG A 285 -17.59 -21.53 -18.07
N TRP A 286 -17.81 -20.58 -18.97
CA TRP A 286 -17.51 -19.18 -18.73
C TRP A 286 -18.70 -18.45 -18.08
N TYR A 287 -18.38 -17.63 -17.09
CA TYR A 287 -19.33 -16.82 -16.35
C TYR A 287 -18.80 -15.38 -16.24
N LEU A 288 -19.70 -14.41 -16.35
CA LEU A 288 -19.48 -13.09 -15.80
C LEU A 288 -19.89 -13.15 -14.33
N LEU A 289 -18.91 -12.90 -13.46
CA LEU A 289 -19.14 -12.64 -12.05
C LEU A 289 -19.04 -11.14 -11.83
N ALA A 290 -19.94 -10.57 -11.05
CA ALA A 290 -19.83 -9.19 -10.59
C ALA A 290 -20.31 -9.07 -9.15
N ALA A 291 -19.71 -8.14 -8.43
CA ALA A 291 -20.09 -7.85 -7.06
C ALA A 291 -20.00 -6.35 -6.76
N GLY A 292 -20.99 -5.87 -6.01
CA GLY A 292 -20.96 -4.59 -5.32
C GLY A 292 -20.87 -4.78 -3.81
N GLY A 293 -20.67 -3.69 -3.07
CA GLY A 293 -20.70 -3.71 -1.60
C GLY A 293 -22.09 -4.03 -1.03
N ALA A 294 -22.17 -4.21 0.29
CA ALA A 294 -23.40 -4.59 1.01
C ALA A 294 -24.62 -3.69 0.74
N ASP A 295 -24.40 -2.41 0.40
CA ASP A 295 -25.46 -1.45 0.10
C ASP A 295 -26.02 -1.59 -1.34
N THR A 296 -25.58 -2.59 -2.10
CA THR A 296 -26.01 -2.82 -3.49
C THR A 296 -27.35 -3.56 -3.54
N ALA A 297 -28.37 -2.90 -4.09
CA ALA A 297 -29.71 -3.46 -4.25
C ALA A 297 -29.89 -4.25 -5.55
N SER A 298 -29.20 -3.89 -6.63
CA SER A 298 -29.21 -4.65 -7.88
C SER A 298 -27.98 -4.38 -8.73
N ILE A 299 -27.61 -5.34 -9.57
CA ILE A 299 -26.54 -5.22 -10.56
C ILE A 299 -27.09 -5.51 -11.94
N ARG A 300 -26.66 -4.71 -12.92
CA ARG A 300 -26.93 -4.87 -14.34
C ARG A 300 -25.62 -4.95 -15.11
N ALA A 301 -25.56 -5.90 -16.03
CA ALA A 301 -24.52 -6.03 -17.03
C ALA A 301 -25.11 -5.74 -18.41
N THR A 302 -24.38 -5.00 -19.24
CA THR A 302 -24.72 -4.71 -20.65
C THR A 302 -23.52 -4.91 -21.57
N GLY A 303 -23.75 -4.98 -22.88
CA GLY A 303 -22.70 -5.16 -23.88
C GLY A 303 -22.54 -6.63 -24.29
N GLY A 304 -21.35 -7.21 -24.12
CA GLY A 304 -21.07 -8.61 -24.46
C GLY A 304 -21.81 -9.64 -23.59
N VAL A 305 -22.41 -9.18 -22.49
CA VAL A 305 -23.37 -9.91 -21.66
C VAL A 305 -24.48 -8.95 -21.27
N THR A 306 -25.74 -9.34 -21.49
CA THR A 306 -26.90 -8.58 -21.02
C THR A 306 -27.61 -9.39 -19.95
N ALA A 307 -27.56 -8.90 -18.71
CA ALA A 307 -28.21 -9.55 -17.58
C ALA A 307 -28.47 -8.57 -16.43
N SER A 308 -29.35 -8.96 -15.51
CA SER A 308 -29.56 -8.24 -14.26
C SER A 308 -29.86 -9.21 -13.14
N GLY A 309 -29.43 -8.87 -11.92
CA GLY A 309 -29.68 -9.61 -10.70
C GLY A 309 -30.03 -8.68 -9.56
N GLN A 310 -30.86 -9.16 -8.63
CA GLN A 310 -31.13 -8.48 -7.37
C GLN A 310 -30.02 -8.77 -6.36
N GLY A 311 -29.78 -7.83 -5.46
CA GLY A 311 -28.75 -7.89 -4.44
C GLY A 311 -27.34 -7.54 -4.96
N PRO A 312 -26.31 -7.81 -4.13
CA PRO A 312 -24.95 -7.33 -4.37
C PRO A 312 -24.12 -8.22 -5.29
N LEU A 313 -24.70 -9.29 -5.85
CA LEU A 313 -23.97 -10.29 -6.63
C LEU A 313 -24.67 -10.56 -7.96
N LEU A 314 -23.88 -10.80 -9.01
CA LEU A 314 -24.34 -11.29 -10.30
C LEU A 314 -23.43 -12.43 -10.74
N ALA A 315 -24.02 -13.56 -11.13
CA ALA A 315 -23.32 -14.68 -11.74
C ALA A 315 -24.14 -15.18 -12.93
N VAL A 316 -23.65 -14.94 -14.15
CA VAL A 316 -24.40 -15.26 -15.37
C VAL A 316 -23.49 -15.90 -16.40
N ARG A 317 -24.06 -16.77 -17.24
CA ARG A 317 -23.31 -17.41 -18.31
C ARG A 317 -22.80 -16.37 -19.30
N ALA A 318 -21.55 -16.55 -19.72
CA ALA A 318 -20.88 -15.69 -20.66
C ALA A 318 -20.12 -16.53 -21.69
N LYS A 319 -19.67 -15.87 -22.76
CA LYS A 319 -18.72 -16.45 -23.71
C LYS A 319 -17.30 -16.08 -23.29
N GLN A 320 -16.32 -16.87 -23.71
CA GLN A 320 -14.92 -16.51 -23.57
C GLN A 320 -14.66 -15.14 -24.21
N GLY A 321 -13.92 -14.27 -23.51
CA GLY A 321 -13.57 -12.93 -24.00
C GLY A 321 -14.71 -11.91 -23.99
N ALA A 322 -15.90 -12.24 -23.45
CA ALA A 322 -16.98 -11.28 -23.31
C ALA A 322 -16.57 -10.11 -22.41
N ARG A 323 -16.89 -8.88 -22.83
CA ARG A 323 -16.72 -7.65 -22.05
C ARG A 323 -18.09 -7.08 -21.74
N ALA A 324 -18.31 -6.68 -20.50
CA ALA A 324 -19.57 -6.12 -20.07
C ALA A 324 -19.35 -4.81 -19.29
N ASP A 325 -20.21 -3.85 -19.55
CA ASP A 325 -20.34 -2.66 -18.70
C ASP A 325 -21.23 -3.00 -17.51
N LEU A 326 -20.82 -2.54 -16.33
CA LEU A 326 -21.53 -2.80 -15.09
C LEU A 326 -22.15 -1.51 -14.55
N GLN A 327 -23.37 -1.65 -14.06
CA GLN A 327 -24.07 -0.64 -13.28
C GLN A 327 -24.72 -1.31 -12.08
N ALA A 328 -24.63 -0.69 -10.92
CA ALA A 328 -25.35 -1.09 -9.73
C ALA A 328 -26.30 0.03 -9.29
N THR A 329 -27.44 -0.37 -8.72
CA THR A 329 -28.32 0.53 -7.97
C THR A 329 -28.14 0.20 -6.50
N LEU A 330 -27.84 1.19 -5.69
CA LEU A 330 -27.73 1.07 -4.24
C LEU A 330 -29.12 1.06 -3.59
N THR A 331 -29.19 0.69 -2.31
CA THR A 331 -30.42 0.66 -1.52
C THR A 331 -31.07 2.04 -1.35
N ASP A 332 -30.29 3.11 -1.43
CA ASP A 332 -30.77 4.51 -1.45
C ASP A 332 -31.22 4.99 -2.84
N GLY A 333 -31.14 4.14 -3.87
CA GLY A 333 -31.48 4.45 -5.26
C GLY A 333 -30.35 5.10 -6.08
N ARG A 334 -29.21 5.45 -5.46
CA ARG A 334 -28.05 5.97 -6.17
C ARG A 334 -27.50 4.92 -7.13
N LYS A 335 -27.11 5.34 -8.33
CA LYS A 335 -26.48 4.46 -9.33
C LYS A 335 -24.97 4.66 -9.33
N ILE A 336 -24.24 3.55 -9.39
CA ILE A 336 -22.78 3.54 -9.57
C ILE A 336 -22.40 2.69 -10.77
N GLY A 337 -21.33 3.06 -11.45
CA GLY A 337 -20.74 2.25 -12.53
C GLY A 337 -19.68 1.29 -11.99
N GLY A 338 -19.23 0.37 -12.85
CA GLY A 338 -18.03 -0.42 -12.59
C GLY A 338 -16.80 0.49 -12.40
N LEU A 339 -15.90 0.10 -11.49
CA LEU A 339 -14.65 0.81 -11.21
C LEU A 339 -13.81 0.95 -12.50
N ARG A 340 -13.39 2.17 -12.83
CA ARG A 340 -12.59 2.52 -14.02
C ARG A 340 -11.90 3.86 -13.85
#